data_AF-A0A3M9ZLR1-F1
#
_entry.id   AF-A0A3M9ZLR1-F1
#
_cell.length_a   1.000
_cell.length_b   1.000
_cell.length_c   1.000
_cell.angle_alpha   90.00
_cell.angle_beta   90.00
_cell.angle_gamma   90.00
#
_symmetry.space_group_name_H-M   'P 1'
#
loop_
_entity.id
_entity.type
_entity.pdbx_description
1 polymer ?
#
loop_
_entity_poly.entity_id
_entity_poly.type
_entity_poly.pdbx_seq_one_letter_code
_entity_poly.pdbx_strand_id
1 'polypeptide(L)'
;PSGYVKDTIISTYVFPFVARCNKTIIPVEGGAWDPGRKNSGYWRDACALYEKNRGVGPSNPRTLEDCIDHNGKLMRQLGGAGGHRVVYNAVGDVLYAARIGAGVIGGVGVCVVSADTASEALFLAGILNAPCLLDAYLSTRRSDRNFHLHFWGAIPIPRYDKSDGDHAELVRLARRAESIASSVKLVDSPLKSKGLIRGALAGVLGEIDEVASRILPDYVEKDGG
;
A
#
# COMPACT_ATOMS: atom_id res chain seq x y z
N PRO A 1 16.52 1.98 21.40
CA PRO A 1 15.35 1.40 22.11
C PRO A 1 14.51 0.56 21.16
N SER A 2 14.42 -0.75 21.39
CA SER A 2 13.67 -1.70 20.54
C SER A 2 12.19 -1.33 20.39
N GLY A 3 11.59 -0.65 21.37
CA GLY A 3 10.19 -0.19 21.33
C GLY A 3 9.86 0.87 20.26
N TYR A 4 10.87 1.58 19.76
CA TYR A 4 10.71 2.58 18.69
C TYR A 4 10.89 2.00 17.29
N VAL A 5 11.31 0.75 17.18
CA VAL A 5 11.44 0.10 15.89
C VAL A 5 10.05 -0.32 15.41
N LYS A 6 9.59 0.28 14.31
CA LYS A 6 8.32 -0.04 13.65
C LYS A 6 8.58 -0.70 12.31
N ASP A 7 7.68 -1.61 11.93
CA ASP A 7 7.63 -2.14 10.57
C ASP A 7 7.03 -1.10 9.62
N THR A 8 7.77 -0.76 8.57
CA THR A 8 7.37 0.24 7.58
C THR A 8 7.45 -0.33 6.17
N ILE A 9 6.51 0.03 5.30
CA ILE A 9 6.52 -0.38 3.89
C ILE A 9 6.61 0.86 3.02
N ILE A 10 7.51 0.83 2.03
CA ILE A 10 7.60 1.85 0.97
C ILE A 10 7.29 1.20 -0.38
N SER A 11 6.95 2.01 -1.38
CA SER A 11 6.43 1.56 -2.68
C SER A 11 7.29 0.52 -3.38
N THR A 12 8.61 0.64 -3.23
CA THR A 12 9.62 -0.27 -3.76
C THR A 12 9.39 -1.72 -3.32
N TYR A 13 8.93 -1.92 -2.08
CA TYR A 13 8.78 -3.24 -1.44
C TYR A 13 7.33 -3.73 -1.37
N VAL A 14 6.43 -3.09 -2.13
CA VAL A 14 5.12 -3.66 -2.43
C VAL A 14 5.26 -4.51 -3.68
N PHE A 15 4.95 -5.80 -3.56
CA PHE A 15 4.94 -6.78 -4.64
C PHE A 15 3.50 -7.31 -4.84
N PRO A 16 3.21 -8.04 -5.94
CA PRO A 16 1.89 -8.65 -6.09
C PRO A 16 1.61 -9.62 -4.93
N PHE A 17 0.54 -9.36 -4.18
CA PHE A 17 0.06 -10.12 -3.02
C PHE A 17 0.97 -10.22 -1.80
N VAL A 18 2.23 -9.75 -1.86
CA VAL A 18 3.16 -9.77 -0.73
C VAL A 18 3.90 -8.43 -0.59
N ALA A 19 4.23 -8.05 0.63
CA ALA A 19 5.04 -6.87 0.90
C ALA A 19 6.18 -7.18 1.85
N ARG A 20 7.31 -6.48 1.70
CA ARG A 20 8.43 -6.52 2.65
C ARG A 20 8.48 -5.26 3.48
N CYS A 21 8.56 -5.45 4.80
CA CYS A 21 8.74 -4.36 5.74
C CYS A 21 10.23 -4.04 5.89
N ASN A 22 10.51 -2.75 5.99
CA ASN A 22 11.74 -2.21 6.55
C ASN A 22 11.53 -1.94 8.04
N LYS A 23 12.63 -1.81 8.77
CA LYS A 23 12.61 -1.35 10.16
C LYS A 23 12.92 0.14 10.19
N THR A 24 12.06 0.93 10.81
CA THR A 24 12.27 2.38 10.98
C THR A 24 12.11 2.75 12.44
N ILE A 25 12.98 3.64 12.92
CA ILE A 25 12.92 4.16 14.29
C ILE A 25 11.92 5.33 14.30
N ILE A 26 10.78 5.12 14.93
CA ILE A 26 9.71 6.10 15.12
C ILE A 26 9.38 6.14 16.62
N PRO A 27 9.84 7.18 17.35
CA PRO A 27 9.67 7.28 18.80
C PRO A 27 8.25 7.72 19.18
N VAL A 28 7.29 6.84 18.88
CA VAL A 28 5.86 7.02 19.17
C VAL A 28 5.38 5.82 19.97
N GLU A 29 4.69 6.12 21.07
CA GLU A 29 4.03 5.18 21.96
C GLU A 29 2.58 5.63 22.20
N GLY A 30 1.62 4.70 22.16
CA GLY A 30 0.21 5.01 22.41
C GLY A 30 -0.41 6.07 21.47
N GLY A 31 0.15 6.28 20.27
CA GLY A 31 -0.31 7.32 19.36
C GLY A 31 0.14 8.74 19.71
N ALA A 32 1.17 8.88 20.57
CA ALA A 32 1.80 10.14 20.88
C ALA A 32 3.33 10.02 20.83
N TRP A 33 3.99 11.13 20.49
CA TRP A 33 5.45 11.16 20.53
C TRP A 33 5.96 10.91 21.95
N ASP A 34 6.87 9.95 22.11
CA ASP A 34 7.44 9.62 23.41
C ASP A 34 8.22 10.82 23.98
N PRO A 35 7.93 11.31 25.20
CA PRO A 35 8.63 12.48 25.77
C PRO A 35 10.13 12.25 25.94
N GLY A 36 10.55 11.03 26.26
CA GLY A 36 11.94 10.63 26.46
C GLY A 36 12.79 10.67 25.18
N ARG A 37 12.16 10.68 23.99
CA ARG A 37 12.86 10.73 22.69
C ARG A 37 13.87 11.87 22.59
N LYS A 38 13.59 13.03 23.19
CA LYS A 38 14.47 14.21 23.14
C LYS A 38 15.79 13.99 23.90
N ASN A 39 15.83 13.03 24.80
CA ASN A 39 17.03 12.65 25.54
C ASN A 39 17.93 11.68 24.73
N SER A 40 17.41 11.12 23.63
CA SER A 40 18.18 10.23 22.75
C SER A 40 19.16 11.04 21.90
N GLY A 41 20.46 10.69 21.95
CA GLY A 41 21.47 11.28 21.06
C GLY A 41 21.12 11.10 19.59
N TYR A 42 20.70 9.89 19.20
CA TYR A 42 20.26 9.59 17.84
C TYR A 42 19.13 10.51 17.34
N TRP A 43 18.11 10.77 18.18
CA TRP A 43 16.98 11.60 17.77
C TRP A 43 17.39 13.07 17.62
N ARG A 44 18.24 13.57 18.53
CA ARG A 44 18.81 14.92 18.42
C ARG A 44 19.63 15.08 17.14
N ASP A 45 20.47 14.10 16.81
CA ASP A 45 21.28 14.12 15.60
C ASP A 45 20.40 14.09 14.33
N ALA A 46 19.34 13.28 14.33
CA ALA A 46 18.37 13.22 13.24
C ALA A 46 17.62 14.55 13.06
N CYS A 47 17.17 15.19 14.14
CA CYS A 47 16.56 16.52 14.11
C CYS A 47 17.52 17.57 13.55
N ALA A 48 18.77 17.61 14.02
CA ALA A 48 19.78 18.55 13.54
C ALA A 48 20.10 18.33 12.05
N LEU A 49 20.17 17.07 11.60
CA LEU A 49 20.38 16.74 10.20
C LEU A 49 19.19 17.20 9.34
N TYR A 50 17.95 17.03 9.81
CA TYR A 50 16.77 17.53 9.12
C TYR A 50 16.78 19.06 9.01
N GLU A 51 17.02 19.77 10.11
CA GLU A 51 17.07 21.23 10.13
C GLU A 51 18.12 21.79 9.17
N LYS A 52 19.27 21.12 9.05
CA LYS A 52 20.33 21.48 8.11
C LYS A 52 19.95 21.31 6.64
N ASN A 53 19.11 20.31 6.31
CA ASN A 53 18.84 19.91 4.93
C ASN A 53 17.41 20.20 4.45
N ARG A 54 16.51 20.67 5.32
CA ARG A 54 15.12 20.97 4.95
C ARG A 54 15.02 22.14 3.97
N GLY A 55 13.98 22.14 3.15
CA GLY A 55 13.65 23.27 2.29
C GLY A 55 13.28 24.53 3.08
N VAL A 56 13.51 25.70 2.47
CA VAL A 56 13.29 27.03 3.08
C VAL A 56 11.91 27.66 2.81
N GLY A 57 11.04 26.99 2.05
CA GLY A 57 9.70 27.50 1.73
C GLY A 57 8.68 27.37 2.87
N PRO A 58 7.59 28.17 2.86
CA PRO A 58 6.58 28.21 3.93
C PRO A 58 5.77 26.91 4.07
N SER A 59 5.72 26.09 3.01
CA SER A 59 5.08 24.77 3.01
C SER A 59 5.98 23.64 3.53
N ASN A 60 7.26 23.91 3.82
CA ASN A 60 8.16 22.90 4.36
C ASN A 60 7.98 22.78 5.87
N PRO A 61 7.81 21.56 6.41
CA PRO A 61 7.73 21.34 7.85
C PRO A 61 8.97 21.92 8.56
N ARG A 62 8.75 22.56 9.72
CA ARG A 62 9.85 23.22 10.46
C ARG A 62 10.66 22.21 11.28
N THR A 63 10.01 21.14 11.73
CA THR A 63 10.63 20.10 12.54
C THR A 63 10.57 18.75 11.81
N LEU A 64 11.48 17.85 12.17
CA LEU A 64 11.45 16.46 11.68
C LEU A 64 10.13 15.76 12.07
N GLU A 65 9.60 16.07 13.24
CA GLU A 65 8.34 15.52 13.75
C GLU A 65 7.15 15.96 12.88
N ASP A 66 7.05 17.25 12.56
CA ASP A 66 6.04 17.78 11.63
C ASP A 66 6.20 17.19 10.22
N CYS A 67 7.43 16.87 9.81
CA CYS A 67 7.70 16.23 8.53
C CYS A 67 7.20 14.78 8.50
N ILE A 68 7.47 14.03 9.58
CA ILE A 68 7.09 12.63 9.69
C ILE A 68 5.58 12.49 9.87
N ASP A 69 4.96 13.32 10.72
CA ASP A 69 3.53 13.31 10.98
C ASP A 69 2.78 14.45 10.26
N HIS A 70 3.23 14.80 9.06
CA HIS A 70 2.62 15.85 8.27
C HIS A 70 1.13 15.55 8.03
N ASN A 71 0.24 16.48 8.38
CA ASN A 71 -1.22 16.32 8.37
C ASN A 71 -1.71 15.08 9.17
N GLY A 72 -1.04 14.73 10.27
CA GLY A 72 -1.42 13.62 11.14
C GLY A 72 -1.35 12.25 10.45
N LYS A 73 -0.57 12.11 9.38
CA LYS A 73 -0.53 10.89 8.56
C LYS A 73 0.03 9.69 9.33
N LEU A 74 1.03 9.90 10.19
CA LEU A 74 1.61 8.84 11.00
C LEU A 74 0.65 8.48 12.14
N MET A 75 0.18 9.48 12.88
CA MET A 75 -0.66 9.23 14.06
C MET A 75 -2.00 8.58 13.70
N ARG A 76 -2.60 8.92 12.55
CA ARG A 76 -3.79 8.21 12.05
C ARG A 76 -3.53 6.74 11.74
N GLN A 77 -2.36 6.42 11.17
CA GLN A 77 -2.00 5.03 10.89
C GLN A 77 -1.76 4.21 12.16
N LEU A 78 -1.22 4.85 13.21
CA LEU A 78 -0.97 4.26 14.53
C LEU A 78 -2.23 4.17 15.41
N GLY A 79 -3.13 5.15 15.30
CA GLY A 79 -4.40 5.19 16.05
C GLY A 79 -5.49 4.29 15.45
N GLY A 80 -5.40 3.95 14.16
CA GLY A 80 -6.31 3.02 13.48
C GLY A 80 -5.93 1.54 13.64
N ALA A 81 -5.24 1.18 14.73
CA ALA A 81 -4.56 -0.11 14.88
C ALA A 81 -5.48 -1.21 15.42
N GLY A 82 -6.25 -1.80 14.52
CA GLY A 82 -6.86 -3.12 14.70
C GLY A 82 -7.52 -3.55 13.40
N GLY A 83 -7.10 -4.69 12.84
CA GLY A 83 -7.83 -5.32 11.74
C GLY A 83 -7.02 -5.60 10.48
N HIS A 84 -7.76 -5.83 9.40
CA HIS A 84 -7.26 -6.27 8.11
C HIS A 84 -6.93 -5.06 7.26
N ARG A 85 -5.73 -5.01 6.68
CA ARG A 85 -5.26 -3.85 5.93
C ARG A 85 -4.64 -4.28 4.61
N VAL A 86 -4.77 -3.41 3.61
CA VAL A 86 -4.16 -3.57 2.29
C VAL A 86 -3.27 -2.38 2.02
N VAL A 87 -2.04 -2.65 1.59
CA VAL A 87 -1.11 -1.66 1.06
C VAL A 87 -1.08 -1.77 -0.45
N TYR A 88 -1.00 -0.65 -1.15
CA TYR A 88 -0.70 -0.62 -2.59
C TYR A 88 0.26 0.51 -2.92
N ASN A 89 1.02 0.39 -4.01
CA ASN A 89 1.88 1.47 -4.47
C ASN A 89 1.03 2.62 -5.02
N ALA A 90 1.32 3.82 -4.54
CA ALA A 90 0.65 5.04 -4.95
C ALA A 90 1.03 5.50 -6.36
N VAL A 91 2.21 5.07 -6.83
CA VAL A 91 2.80 5.52 -8.09
C VAL A 91 3.47 4.36 -8.80
N GLY A 92 3.52 4.42 -10.13
CA GLY A 92 4.21 3.45 -10.98
C GLY A 92 3.42 3.11 -12.24
N ASP A 93 4.01 2.26 -13.08
CA ASP A 93 3.37 1.80 -14.33
C ASP A 93 2.49 0.56 -14.13
N VAL A 94 2.63 -0.11 -12.98
CA VAL A 94 1.87 -1.30 -12.60
C VAL A 94 1.41 -1.13 -11.17
N LEU A 95 0.15 -1.50 -10.92
CA LEU A 95 -0.42 -1.55 -9.58
C LEU A 95 -0.08 -2.89 -8.92
N TYR A 96 0.41 -2.80 -7.69
CA TYR A 96 0.72 -3.93 -6.83
C TYR A 96 0.08 -3.67 -5.48
N ALA A 97 -0.61 -4.68 -4.95
CA ALA A 97 -1.22 -4.62 -3.64
C ALA A 97 -0.93 -5.87 -2.82
N ALA A 98 -0.88 -5.72 -1.50
CA ALA A 98 -0.67 -6.81 -0.58
C ALA A 98 -1.39 -6.55 0.73
N ARG A 99 -1.79 -7.62 1.43
CA ARG A 99 -2.27 -7.49 2.81
C ARG A 99 -1.08 -7.22 3.74
N ILE A 100 -1.31 -6.41 4.76
CA ILE A 100 -0.30 -6.08 5.77
C ILE A 100 -0.83 -6.36 7.17
N GLY A 101 0.09 -6.72 8.07
CA GLY A 101 -0.25 -6.98 9.46
C GLY A 101 -0.64 -5.72 10.25
N ALA A 102 -1.25 -5.93 11.41
CA ALA A 102 -1.52 -4.86 12.36
C ALA A 102 -0.21 -4.16 12.76
N GLY A 103 -0.26 -2.84 12.91
CA GLY A 103 0.89 -2.02 13.33
C GLY A 103 1.94 -1.74 12.24
N VAL A 104 1.81 -2.33 11.05
CA VAL A 104 2.65 -1.97 9.90
C VAL A 104 2.26 -0.59 9.37
N ILE A 105 3.25 0.26 9.12
CA ILE A 105 3.08 1.65 8.71
C ILE A 105 3.40 1.80 7.22
N GLY A 106 2.49 2.39 6.46
CA GLY A 106 2.75 2.85 5.11
C GLY A 106 3.61 4.11 5.11
N GLY A 107 4.76 4.04 4.46
CA GLY A 107 5.72 5.13 4.27
C GLY A 107 5.58 5.79 2.91
N VAL A 108 6.72 6.13 2.31
CA VAL A 108 6.78 6.88 1.05
C VAL A 108 6.22 6.06 -0.12
N GLY A 109 5.34 6.70 -0.90
CA GLY A 109 4.84 6.18 -2.16
C GLY A 109 3.84 5.03 -2.03
N VAL A 110 3.23 4.82 -0.86
CA VAL A 110 2.18 3.82 -0.67
C VAL A 110 0.89 4.43 -0.16
N CYS A 111 -0.18 3.68 -0.35
CA CYS A 111 -1.48 3.91 0.25
C CYS A 111 -1.78 2.74 1.18
N VAL A 112 -2.40 3.00 2.33
CA VAL A 112 -2.88 1.95 3.24
C VAL A 112 -4.37 2.14 3.43
N VAL A 113 -5.12 1.05 3.23
CA VAL A 113 -6.58 1.01 3.36
C VAL A 113 -6.93 -0.04 4.40
N SER A 114 -7.88 0.27 5.27
CA SER A 114 -8.45 -0.66 6.24
C SER A 114 -9.63 -1.42 5.63
N ALA A 115 -9.80 -2.67 6.04
CA ALA A 115 -10.93 -3.52 5.73
C ALA A 115 -11.48 -4.12 7.02
N ASP A 116 -12.78 -4.38 7.05
CA ASP A 116 -13.49 -4.87 8.24
C ASP A 116 -13.21 -6.36 8.47
N THR A 117 -12.95 -7.12 7.41
CA THR A 117 -12.72 -8.58 7.48
C THR A 117 -11.52 -9.06 6.67
N ALA A 118 -11.01 -10.25 7.01
CA ALA A 118 -9.92 -10.88 6.27
C ALA A 118 -10.29 -11.13 4.80
N SER A 119 -11.54 -11.53 4.57
CA SER A 119 -12.08 -11.76 3.22
C SER A 119 -12.18 -10.46 2.44
N GLU A 120 -12.63 -9.37 3.05
CA GLU A 120 -12.67 -8.07 2.38
C GLU A 120 -11.26 -7.58 2.01
N ALA A 121 -10.27 -7.77 2.89
CA ALA A 121 -8.88 -7.43 2.56
C ALA A 121 -8.32 -8.30 1.41
N LEU A 122 -8.70 -9.58 1.34
CA LEU A 122 -8.32 -10.47 0.23
C LEU A 122 -9.02 -10.07 -1.07
N PHE A 123 -10.31 -9.73 -1.00
CA PHE A 123 -11.10 -9.22 -2.13
C PHE A 123 -10.44 -7.97 -2.70
N LEU A 124 -10.16 -6.98 -1.85
CA LEU A 124 -9.54 -5.73 -2.26
C LEU A 124 -8.12 -5.98 -2.83
N ALA A 125 -7.31 -6.83 -2.20
CA ALA A 125 -6.01 -7.20 -2.75
C ALA A 125 -6.13 -7.92 -4.10
N GLY A 126 -7.15 -8.75 -4.30
CA GLY A 126 -7.47 -9.40 -5.57
C GLY A 126 -7.75 -8.39 -6.66
N ILE A 127 -8.72 -7.49 -6.44
CA ILE A 127 -9.09 -6.45 -7.41
C ILE A 127 -7.89 -5.54 -7.73
N LEU A 128 -7.15 -5.08 -6.71
CA LEU A 128 -6.02 -4.16 -6.93
C LEU A 128 -4.84 -4.79 -7.68
N ASN A 129 -4.74 -6.12 -7.76
CA ASN A 129 -3.73 -6.81 -8.57
C ASN A 129 -4.31 -7.34 -9.89
N ALA A 130 -5.60 -7.14 -10.18
CA ALA A 130 -6.23 -7.62 -11.40
C ALA A 130 -5.75 -6.81 -12.62
N PRO A 131 -5.32 -7.46 -13.71
CA PRO A 131 -4.94 -6.78 -14.96
C PRO A 131 -6.01 -5.82 -15.51
N CYS A 132 -7.28 -6.22 -15.52
CA CYS A 132 -8.40 -5.43 -16.03
C CYS A 132 -8.57 -4.11 -15.29
N LEU A 133 -8.28 -4.06 -13.98
CA LEU A 133 -8.29 -2.80 -13.23
C LEU A 133 -7.16 -1.87 -13.69
N LEU A 134 -5.96 -2.43 -13.94
CA LEU A 134 -4.85 -1.65 -14.45
C LEU A 134 -5.17 -1.11 -15.84
N ASP A 135 -5.74 -1.92 -16.72
CA ASP A 135 -6.14 -1.51 -18.07
C ASP A 135 -7.20 -0.41 -18.03
N ALA A 136 -8.21 -0.56 -17.16
CA ALA A 136 -9.22 0.47 -16.88
C ALA A 136 -8.60 1.78 -16.39
N TYR A 137 -7.59 1.70 -15.52
CA TYR A 137 -6.87 2.89 -15.06
C TYR A 137 -6.07 3.53 -16.19
N LEU A 138 -5.39 2.74 -17.01
CA LEU A 138 -4.56 3.22 -18.11
C LEU A 138 -5.39 3.89 -19.22
N SER A 139 -6.63 3.44 -19.46
CA SER A 139 -7.55 4.04 -20.42
C SER A 139 -8.21 5.32 -19.92
N THR A 140 -8.40 5.47 -18.60
CA THR A 140 -9.11 6.62 -18.00
C THR A 140 -8.20 7.71 -17.44
N ARG A 141 -6.89 7.44 -17.25
CA ARG A 141 -5.94 8.41 -16.69
C ARG A 141 -5.74 9.62 -17.61
N ARG A 142 -5.63 10.81 -17.03
CA ARG A 142 -5.47 12.07 -17.80
C ARG A 142 -4.02 12.50 -18.05
N SER A 143 -3.04 11.92 -17.35
CA SER A 143 -1.58 12.07 -17.62
C SER A 143 -0.69 11.64 -16.43
N ASP A 144 -1.25 11.45 -15.24
CA ASP A 144 -0.50 11.18 -14.02
C ASP A 144 -0.29 9.68 -13.77
N ARG A 145 0.92 9.30 -13.36
CA ARG A 145 1.23 7.95 -12.84
C ARG A 145 0.95 7.86 -11.34
N ASN A 146 -0.18 8.41 -10.94
CA ASN A 146 -0.58 8.52 -9.53
C ASN A 146 -1.93 7.84 -9.32
N PHE A 147 -1.87 6.68 -8.65
CA PHE A 147 -3.04 5.90 -8.30
C PHE A 147 -3.84 6.51 -7.14
N HIS A 148 -3.26 7.41 -6.31
CA HIS A 148 -3.94 7.97 -5.11
C HIS A 148 -5.28 8.62 -5.43
N LEU A 149 -5.36 9.38 -6.52
CA LEU A 149 -6.48 10.28 -6.78
C LEU A 149 -7.45 9.76 -7.83
N HIS A 150 -6.97 8.96 -8.77
CA HIS A 150 -7.73 8.59 -9.95
C HIS A 150 -8.58 7.33 -9.76
N PHE A 151 -8.03 6.30 -9.10
CA PHE A 151 -8.69 4.99 -9.02
C PHE A 151 -10.04 5.04 -8.27
N TRP A 152 -10.09 5.65 -7.08
CA TRP A 152 -11.31 5.67 -6.25
C TRP A 152 -12.48 6.49 -6.82
N GLY A 153 -12.19 7.45 -7.71
CA GLY A 153 -13.20 8.33 -8.29
C GLY A 153 -13.67 7.91 -9.69
N ALA A 154 -12.78 7.31 -10.49
CA ALA A 154 -13.08 6.96 -11.88
C ALA A 154 -13.57 5.52 -12.04
N ILE A 155 -13.12 4.58 -11.20
CA ILE A 155 -13.46 3.16 -11.28
C ILE A 155 -13.98 2.72 -9.90
N PRO A 156 -15.29 2.78 -9.66
CA PRO A 156 -15.83 2.46 -8.35
C PRO A 156 -15.69 0.96 -8.08
N ILE A 157 -14.80 0.58 -7.16
CA ILE A 157 -14.76 -0.79 -6.64
C ILE A 157 -16.01 -1.02 -5.77
N PRO A 158 -16.80 -2.07 -6.04
CA PRO A 158 -17.95 -2.40 -5.21
C PRO A 158 -17.51 -2.83 -3.80
N ARG A 159 -18.39 -2.63 -2.81
CA ARG A 159 -18.16 -3.15 -1.47
C ARG A 159 -18.16 -4.67 -1.48
N TYR A 160 -17.31 -5.29 -0.68
CA TYR A 160 -17.27 -6.75 -0.58
C TYR A 160 -18.60 -7.28 -0.03
N ASP A 161 -19.31 -8.07 -0.85
CA ASP A 161 -20.38 -8.95 -0.41
C ASP A 161 -19.90 -10.41 -0.32
N LYS A 162 -20.20 -11.08 0.79
CA LYS A 162 -19.88 -12.50 1.01
C LYS A 162 -20.92 -13.46 0.41
N SER A 163 -22.14 -12.98 0.13
CA SER A 163 -23.16 -13.79 -0.55
C SER A 163 -22.98 -13.83 -2.06
N ASP A 164 -22.20 -12.90 -2.60
CA ASP A 164 -21.86 -12.88 -4.01
C ASP A 164 -20.81 -13.96 -4.35
N GLY A 165 -21.13 -14.78 -5.36
CA GLY A 165 -20.31 -15.91 -5.78
C GLY A 165 -18.98 -15.49 -6.41
N ASP A 166 -18.96 -14.42 -7.20
CA ASP A 166 -17.76 -13.89 -7.84
C ASP A 166 -16.84 -13.26 -6.79
N HIS A 167 -17.41 -12.55 -5.81
CA HIS A 167 -16.63 -12.00 -4.70
C HIS A 167 -16.00 -13.10 -3.86
N ALA A 168 -16.75 -14.16 -3.53
CA ALA A 168 -16.24 -15.30 -2.78
C ALA A 168 -15.15 -16.05 -3.57
N GLU A 169 -15.34 -16.21 -4.88
CA GLU A 169 -14.34 -16.80 -5.77
C GLU A 169 -13.06 -15.97 -5.83
N LEU A 170 -13.18 -14.64 -5.99
CA LEU A 170 -12.03 -13.75 -6.02
C LEU A 170 -11.23 -13.83 -4.72
N VAL A 171 -11.88 -13.91 -3.56
CA VAL A 171 -11.22 -14.11 -2.27
C VAL A 171 -10.42 -15.41 -2.23
N ARG A 172 -10.98 -16.50 -2.78
CA ARG A 172 -10.29 -17.80 -2.88
C ARG A 172 -9.05 -17.70 -3.77
N LEU A 173 -9.18 -17.07 -4.93
CA LEU A 173 -8.10 -16.86 -5.89
C LEU A 173 -7.00 -15.97 -5.31
N ALA A 174 -7.36 -14.85 -4.69
CA ALA A 174 -6.43 -13.93 -4.03
C ALA A 174 -5.65 -14.64 -2.90
N ARG A 175 -6.30 -15.51 -2.12
CA ARG A 175 -5.63 -16.32 -1.10
C ARG A 175 -4.62 -17.29 -1.71
N ARG A 176 -4.97 -17.93 -2.83
CA ARG A 176 -4.05 -18.81 -3.57
C ARG A 176 -2.87 -18.02 -4.13
N ALA A 177 -3.12 -16.84 -4.70
CA ALA A 177 -2.08 -15.95 -5.20
C ALA A 177 -1.13 -15.50 -4.09
N GLU A 178 -1.64 -15.14 -2.91
CA GLU A 178 -0.82 -14.80 -1.74
C GLU A 178 0.08 -15.98 -1.31
N SER A 179 -0.45 -17.20 -1.30
CA SER A 179 0.33 -18.40 -0.99
C SER A 179 1.45 -18.64 -2.01
N ILE A 180 1.17 -18.47 -3.31
CA ILE A 180 2.18 -18.62 -4.38
C ILE A 180 3.24 -17.54 -4.25
N ALA A 181 2.83 -16.27 -4.15
CA ALA A 181 3.74 -15.14 -4.04
C ALA A 181 4.65 -15.23 -2.81
N SER A 182 4.13 -15.72 -1.68
CA SER A 182 4.90 -15.93 -0.44
C SER A 182 5.97 -17.03 -0.57
N SER A 183 5.80 -17.97 -1.50
CA SER A 183 6.79 -19.03 -1.76
C SER A 183 7.96 -18.58 -2.64
N VAL A 184 7.83 -17.44 -3.32
CA VAL A 184 8.87 -16.93 -4.22
C VAL A 184 10.01 -16.30 -3.43
N LYS A 185 11.23 -16.81 -3.64
CA LYS A 185 12.43 -16.25 -3.02
C LYS A 185 12.79 -14.91 -3.66
N LEU A 186 12.63 -13.82 -2.91
CA LEU A 186 13.01 -12.49 -3.41
C LEU A 186 14.53 -12.34 -3.44
N VAL A 187 15.00 -11.67 -4.47
CA VAL A 187 16.42 -11.37 -4.71
C VAL A 187 16.73 -9.94 -4.29
N ASP A 188 18.02 -9.58 -4.23
CA ASP A 188 18.49 -8.23 -3.92
C ASP A 188 18.30 -7.25 -5.11
N SER A 189 17.07 -7.22 -5.60
CA SER A 189 16.56 -6.29 -6.59
C SER A 189 15.03 -6.36 -6.53
N PRO A 190 14.38 -5.30 -6.05
CA PRO A 190 12.91 -5.24 -5.98
C PRO A 190 12.27 -5.43 -7.36
N LEU A 191 12.86 -4.86 -8.41
CA LEU A 191 12.35 -5.01 -9.78
C LEU A 191 12.42 -6.46 -10.26
N LYS A 192 13.56 -7.14 -10.09
CA LYS A 192 13.68 -8.57 -10.45
C LYS A 192 12.73 -9.44 -9.63
N SER A 193 12.58 -9.14 -8.34
CA SER A 193 11.66 -9.86 -7.46
C SER A 193 10.19 -9.71 -7.89
N LYS A 194 9.78 -8.50 -8.34
CA LYS A 194 8.46 -8.28 -8.96
C LYS A 194 8.27 -9.15 -10.20
N GLY A 195 9.28 -9.23 -11.07
CA GLY A 195 9.26 -10.10 -12.26
C GLY A 195 9.10 -11.58 -11.91
N LEU A 196 9.87 -12.08 -10.94
CA LEU A 196 9.79 -13.47 -10.47
C LEU A 196 8.41 -13.81 -9.90
N ILE A 197 7.86 -12.94 -9.06
CA ILE A 197 6.52 -13.14 -8.49
C ILE A 197 5.47 -13.13 -9.60
N ARG A 198 5.50 -12.16 -10.51
CA ARG A 198 4.55 -12.11 -11.63
C ARG A 198 4.60 -13.36 -12.51
N GLY A 199 5.81 -13.86 -12.79
CA GLY A 199 5.98 -15.12 -13.52
C GLY A 199 5.34 -16.30 -12.80
N ALA A 200 5.54 -16.42 -11.48
CA ALA A 200 4.92 -17.47 -10.67
C ALA A 200 3.39 -17.34 -10.59
N LEU A 201 2.87 -16.11 -10.66
CA LEU A 201 1.45 -15.82 -10.55
C LEU A 201 0.68 -15.84 -11.88
N ALA A 202 1.34 -15.99 -13.03
CA ALA A 202 0.72 -15.78 -14.34
C ALA A 202 -0.61 -16.54 -14.52
N GLY A 203 -0.68 -17.80 -14.11
CA GLY A 203 -1.92 -18.59 -14.20
C GLY A 203 -3.04 -18.06 -13.30
N VAL A 204 -2.75 -17.86 -12.00
CA VAL A 204 -3.77 -17.38 -11.05
C VAL A 204 -4.16 -15.91 -11.31
N LEU A 205 -3.27 -15.10 -11.88
CA LEU A 205 -3.61 -13.73 -12.30
C LEU A 205 -4.60 -13.72 -13.45
N GLY A 206 -4.51 -14.67 -14.39
CA GLY A 206 -5.54 -14.84 -15.44
C GLY A 206 -6.90 -15.19 -14.85
N GLU A 207 -6.94 -16.15 -13.91
CA GLU A 207 -8.19 -16.51 -13.20
C GLU A 207 -8.75 -15.30 -12.42
N ILE A 208 -7.89 -14.54 -11.73
CA ILE A 208 -8.29 -13.32 -11.01
C ILE A 208 -8.86 -12.29 -11.97
N ASP A 209 -8.25 -12.12 -13.14
CA ASP A 209 -8.68 -11.15 -14.14
C ASP A 209 -10.09 -11.43 -14.66
N GLU A 210 -10.34 -12.70 -15.00
CA GLU A 210 -11.64 -13.17 -15.45
C GLU A 210 -12.74 -12.95 -14.42
N VAL A 211 -12.46 -13.16 -13.13
CA VAL A 211 -13.44 -12.90 -12.06
C VAL A 211 -13.59 -11.40 -11.78
N ALA A 212 -12.49 -10.66 -11.72
CA ALA A 212 -12.50 -9.23 -11.44
C ALA A 212 -13.25 -8.43 -12.52
N SER A 213 -13.13 -8.82 -13.79
CA SER A 213 -13.87 -8.19 -14.90
C SER A 213 -15.39 -8.35 -14.81
N ARG A 214 -15.91 -9.38 -14.13
CA ARG A 214 -17.35 -9.53 -13.85
C ARG A 214 -17.83 -8.66 -12.70
N ILE A 215 -16.92 -8.31 -11.79
CA ILE A 215 -17.18 -7.52 -10.58
C ILE A 215 -17.08 -6.02 -10.87
N LEU A 216 -16.07 -5.62 -11.66
CA LEU A 216 -15.82 -4.22 -11.97
C LEU A 216 -16.90 -3.70 -12.93
N PRO A 217 -17.42 -2.48 -12.70
CA PRO A 217 -18.39 -1.89 -13.60
C PRO A 217 -17.72 -1.53 -14.93
N ASP A 218 -18.52 -1.51 -16.00
CA ASP A 218 -18.09 -0.96 -17.28
C ASP A 218 -17.62 0.50 -17.08
N TYR A 219 -16.37 0.76 -17.41
CA TYR A 219 -15.81 2.10 -17.44
C TYR A 219 -15.95 2.65 -18.86
N VAL A 220 -16.50 3.86 -18.98
CA VAL A 220 -16.59 4.54 -20.26
C VAL A 220 -15.20 5.07 -20.60
N GLU A 221 -14.58 4.51 -21.65
CA GLU A 221 -13.43 5.14 -22.29
C GLU A 221 -13.81 6.57 -22.67
N LYS A 222 -13.03 7.55 -22.24
CA LYS A 222 -13.19 8.88 -22.81
C LYS A 222 -12.63 8.82 -24.22
N ASP A 223 -13.52 8.87 -25.21
CA ASP A 223 -13.20 9.22 -26.59
C ASP A 223 -12.17 10.36 -26.57
N GLY A 224 -11.06 10.13 -27.28
CA GLY A 224 -9.96 11.07 -27.39
C GLY A 224 -10.46 12.46 -27.76
N GLY A 225 -10.25 13.42 -26.87
CA GLY A 225 -10.35 14.85 -27.15
C GLY A 225 -9.01 15.41 -27.55
#